data_AF-A0A1G2SZV2-F1
#
_entry.id   AF-A0A1G2SZV2-F1
#
_cell.length_a   1.000
_cell.length_b   1.000
_cell.length_c   1.000
_cell.angle_alpha   90.00
_cell.angle_beta   90.00
_cell.angle_gamma   90.00
#
_symmetry.space_group_name_H-M   'P 1'
#
loop_
_entity.id
_entity.type
_entity.pdbx_description
1 polymer ?
#
loop_
_entity_poly.entity_id
_entity_poly.type
_entity_poly.pdbx_seq_one_letter_code
_entity_poly.pdbx_strand_id
1 'polypeptide(L)'
;MKSLMFVLSGMVVVFLAMASSAYSQGVPDTLENRRIAAEQYLAAVPPAEIIADGIRELAALRPEGQRDEAVRLMRALVRPDRMRLIMMEAMLKRFTAQELDALAGFYGSEVGRSIVKKFGVYMADIQPHIQAEFARVLRELELQSR
;
A
#
# COMPACT_ATOMS: atom_id res chain seq x y z
N MET A 1 1.00 -19.73 -59.64
CA MET A 1 0.01 -19.08 -58.75
C MET A 1 0.12 -19.48 -57.28
N LYS A 2 0.63 -20.67 -56.92
CA LYS A 2 0.79 -21.07 -55.50
C LYS A 2 1.93 -20.34 -54.76
N SER A 3 3.05 -19.99 -55.42
CA SER A 3 4.14 -19.26 -54.76
C SER A 3 3.87 -17.78 -54.47
N LEU A 4 2.86 -17.15 -55.10
CA LEU A 4 2.53 -15.74 -54.86
C LEU A 4 1.64 -15.56 -53.61
N MET A 5 0.85 -16.58 -53.25
CA MET A 5 0.03 -16.60 -52.02
C MET A 5 0.85 -16.83 -50.74
N PHE A 6 2.01 -17.50 -50.82
CA PHE A 6 2.88 -17.69 -49.66
C PHE A 6 3.66 -16.42 -49.28
N VAL A 7 4.04 -15.60 -50.26
CA VAL A 7 4.77 -14.34 -50.01
C VAL A 7 3.84 -13.27 -49.41
N LEU A 8 2.57 -13.22 -49.83
CA LEU A 8 1.58 -12.30 -49.27
C LEU A 8 1.13 -12.70 -47.85
N SER A 9 1.14 -14.00 -47.52
CA SER A 9 0.77 -14.48 -46.18
C SER A 9 1.90 -14.30 -45.15
N GLY A 10 3.17 -14.32 -45.57
CA GLY A 10 4.32 -14.04 -44.69
C GLY A 10 4.47 -12.57 -44.30
N MET A 11 4.10 -11.63 -45.19
CA MET A 11 4.27 -10.19 -44.95
C MET A 11 3.25 -9.61 -43.96
N VAL A 12 2.06 -10.22 -43.86
CA VAL A 12 1.02 -9.83 -42.89
C VAL A 12 1.37 -10.29 -41.46
N VAL A 13 2.05 -11.42 -41.31
CA VAL A 13 2.47 -11.94 -39.99
C VAL A 13 3.62 -11.12 -39.40
N VAL A 14 4.51 -10.59 -40.25
CA VAL A 14 5.62 -9.72 -39.80
C VAL A 14 5.14 -8.33 -39.39
N PHE A 15 4.08 -7.79 -40.02
CA PHE A 15 3.50 -6.50 -39.62
C PHE A 15 2.67 -6.58 -38.33
N LEU A 16 2.05 -7.74 -38.02
CA LEU A 16 1.30 -7.93 -36.78
C LEU A 16 2.21 -8.15 -35.55
N ALA A 17 3.45 -8.62 -35.75
CA ALA A 17 4.41 -8.85 -34.66
C ALA A 17 5.05 -7.55 -34.12
N MET A 18 5.02 -6.45 -34.88
CA MET A 18 5.55 -5.15 -34.44
C MET A 18 4.56 -4.35 -33.58
N ALA A 19 3.26 -4.69 -33.61
CA ALA A 19 2.24 -4.04 -32.78
C ALA A 19 2.27 -4.50 -31.31
N SER A 20 2.96 -5.61 -31.01
CA SER A 20 3.13 -6.14 -29.65
C SER A 20 4.32 -5.54 -28.91
N SER A 21 4.98 -4.50 -29.43
CA SER A 21 6.06 -3.78 -28.73
C SER A 21 5.58 -2.46 -28.10
N ALA A 22 4.29 -2.12 -28.19
CA ALA A 22 3.66 -1.09 -27.36
C ALA A 22 3.35 -1.60 -25.93
N TYR A 23 3.97 -2.69 -25.51
CA TYR A 23 3.90 -3.21 -24.15
C TYR A 23 4.66 -2.26 -23.21
N SER A 24 3.88 -1.51 -22.43
CA SER A 24 4.32 -0.83 -21.20
C SER A 24 5.47 0.17 -21.35
N GLN A 25 5.23 1.27 -22.06
CA GLN A 25 5.81 2.53 -21.56
C GLN A 25 5.12 2.77 -20.22
N GLY A 26 5.79 2.39 -19.12
CA GLY A 26 5.27 2.63 -17.77
C GLY A 26 4.89 4.10 -17.59
N VAL A 27 4.02 4.40 -16.62
CA VAL A 27 3.58 5.78 -16.35
C VAL A 27 4.81 6.69 -16.26
N PRO A 28 4.98 7.68 -17.17
CA PRO A 28 6.16 8.53 -17.17
C PRO A 28 6.33 9.21 -15.82
N ASP A 29 7.55 9.22 -15.29
CA ASP A 29 7.82 9.74 -13.97
C ASP A 29 7.91 11.28 -13.97
N THR A 30 6.75 11.92 -14.06
CA THR A 30 6.59 13.38 -13.98
C THR A 30 5.93 13.76 -12.66
N LEU A 31 6.16 15.00 -12.20
CA LEU A 31 5.52 15.50 -10.98
C LEU A 31 3.99 15.43 -11.06
N GLU A 32 3.42 15.70 -12.23
CA GLU A 32 1.97 15.64 -12.43
C GLU A 32 1.44 14.20 -12.33
N ASN A 33 2.13 13.24 -12.96
CA ASN A 33 1.73 11.83 -12.85
C ASN A 33 1.89 11.31 -11.41
N ARG A 34 2.93 11.72 -10.69
CA ARG A 34 3.08 11.43 -9.26
C ARG A 34 1.90 12.00 -8.46
N ARG A 35 1.48 13.24 -8.74
CA ARG A 35 0.35 13.90 -8.07
C ARG A 35 -0.95 13.12 -8.28
N ILE A 36 -1.26 12.76 -9.53
CA ILE A 36 -2.47 12.00 -9.86
C ILE A 36 -2.47 10.64 -9.13
N ALA A 37 -1.37 9.89 -9.21
CA ALA A 37 -1.26 8.59 -8.56
C ALA A 37 -1.31 8.69 -7.02
N ALA A 38 -0.68 9.70 -6.43
CA ALA A 38 -0.75 9.97 -5.00
C ALA A 38 -2.17 10.34 -4.54
N GLU A 39 -2.94 11.07 -5.35
CA GLU A 39 -4.34 11.38 -5.05
C GLU A 39 -5.20 10.12 -5.04
N GLN A 40 -5.00 9.22 -6.02
CA GLN A 40 -5.66 7.92 -6.05
C GLN A 40 -5.30 7.07 -4.84
N TYR A 41 -4.02 7.06 -4.45
CA TYR A 41 -3.58 6.37 -3.23
C TYR A 41 -4.25 6.93 -1.98
N LEU A 42 -4.29 8.25 -1.80
CA LEU A 42 -4.93 8.88 -0.63
C LEU A 42 -6.45 8.73 -0.62
N ALA A 43 -7.08 8.52 -1.77
CA ALA A 43 -8.48 8.13 -1.84
C ALA A 43 -8.69 6.69 -1.37
N ALA A 44 -7.75 5.78 -1.67
CA ALA A 44 -7.78 4.40 -1.22
C ALA A 44 -7.35 4.21 0.25
N VAL A 45 -6.50 5.11 0.76
CA VAL A 45 -5.99 5.12 2.14
C VAL A 45 -6.25 6.51 2.76
N PRO A 46 -7.49 6.79 3.20
CA PRO A 46 -7.87 8.12 3.63
C PRO A 46 -7.13 8.58 4.90
N PRO A 47 -6.39 9.70 4.87
CA PRO A 47 -5.68 10.21 6.06
C PRO A 47 -6.60 10.48 7.25
N ALA A 48 -7.85 10.87 6.97
CA ALA A 48 -8.85 11.11 8.00
C ALA A 48 -9.20 9.83 8.78
N GLU A 49 -9.22 8.67 8.12
CA GLU A 49 -9.46 7.38 8.77
C GLU A 49 -8.27 6.97 9.63
N ILE A 50 -7.04 7.09 9.11
CA ILE A 50 -5.81 6.84 9.89
C ILE A 50 -5.81 7.66 11.18
N ILE A 51 -6.14 8.95 11.07
CA ILE A 51 -6.21 9.86 12.22
C ILE A 51 -7.33 9.43 13.18
N ALA A 52 -8.52 9.14 12.67
CA ALA A 52 -9.64 8.74 13.50
C ALA A 52 -9.34 7.47 14.28
N ASP A 53 -8.61 6.53 13.68
CA ASP A 53 -8.19 5.27 14.29
C ASP A 53 -7.15 5.52 15.39
N GLY A 54 -6.11 6.30 15.07
CA GLY A 54 -5.11 6.71 16.07
C GLY A 54 -5.71 7.49 17.24
N ILE A 55 -6.73 8.33 17.01
CA ILE A 55 -7.46 9.00 18.11
C ILE A 55 -8.16 7.97 19.02
N ARG A 56 -8.79 6.94 18.45
CA ARG A 56 -9.46 5.90 19.25
C ARG A 56 -8.46 5.10 20.07
N GLU A 57 -7.32 4.74 19.47
CA GLU A 57 -6.23 4.05 20.17
C GLU A 57 -5.66 4.89 21.33
N LEU A 58 -5.40 6.17 21.09
CA LEU A 58 -4.92 7.09 22.13
C LEU A 58 -5.95 7.31 23.25
N ALA A 59 -7.23 7.40 22.90
CA ALA A 59 -8.29 7.53 23.88
C ALA A 59 -8.47 6.26 24.72
N ALA A 60 -8.23 5.07 24.17
CA ALA A 60 -8.32 3.81 24.90
C ALA A 60 -7.31 3.72 26.08
N LEU A 61 -6.22 4.49 26.02
CA LEU A 61 -5.24 4.63 27.11
C LEU A 61 -5.77 5.42 28.32
N ARG A 62 -6.93 6.08 28.20
CA ARG A 62 -7.56 6.86 29.28
C ARG A 62 -8.51 5.99 30.13
N PRO A 63 -8.77 6.39 31.40
CA PRO A 63 -9.84 5.79 32.21
C PRO A 63 -11.18 5.84 31.47
N GLU A 64 -12.02 4.82 31.66
CA GLU A 64 -13.25 4.61 30.88
C GLU A 64 -14.15 5.85 30.81
N GLY A 65 -14.40 6.50 31.95
CA GLY A 65 -15.22 7.72 32.04
C GLY A 65 -14.63 8.97 31.37
N GLN A 66 -13.41 8.90 30.84
CA GLN A 66 -12.74 10.03 30.15
C GLN A 66 -12.55 9.80 28.65
N ARG A 67 -12.83 8.59 28.14
CA ARG A 67 -12.49 8.21 26.76
C ARG A 67 -13.25 9.02 25.73
N ASP A 68 -14.56 9.17 25.89
CA ASP A 68 -15.41 9.89 24.93
C ASP A 68 -15.05 11.38 24.84
N GLU A 69 -14.80 12.00 25.99
CA GLU A 69 -14.33 13.38 26.07
C GLU A 69 -12.98 13.54 25.37
N ALA A 70 -12.06 12.61 25.59
CA ALA A 70 -10.75 12.61 24.95
C ALA A 70 -10.86 12.47 23.43
N VAL A 71 -11.71 11.55 22.92
CA VAL A 71 -11.99 11.42 21.48
C VAL A 71 -12.53 12.73 20.92
N ARG A 72 -13.51 13.34 21.60
CA ARG A 72 -14.13 14.60 21.16
C ARG A 72 -13.10 15.72 21.04
N LEU A 73 -12.29 15.93 22.08
CA LEU A 73 -11.27 16.98 22.11
C LEU A 73 -10.19 16.74 21.05
N MET A 74 -9.68 15.51 20.93
CA MET A 74 -8.67 15.20 19.91
C MET A 74 -9.22 15.42 18.50
N ARG A 75 -10.45 14.99 18.21
CA ARG A 75 -11.09 15.25 16.91
C ARG A 75 -11.22 16.74 16.61
N ALA A 76 -11.53 17.56 17.61
CA ALA A 76 -11.63 19.01 17.45
C ALA A 76 -10.27 19.70 17.22
N LEU A 77 -9.18 19.12 17.72
CA LEU A 77 -7.85 19.73 17.67
C LEU A 77 -6.99 19.24 16.49
N VAL A 78 -7.20 18.00 16.04
CA VAL A 78 -6.46 17.43 14.92
C VAL A 78 -6.93 18.06 13.60
N ARG A 79 -5.98 18.36 12.71
CA ARG A 79 -6.22 18.97 11.40
C ARG A 79 -5.98 17.93 10.29
N PRO A 80 -7.00 17.17 9.86
CA PRO A 80 -6.84 16.12 8.87
C PRO A 80 -6.35 16.65 7.52
N ASP A 81 -6.81 17.83 7.10
CA ASP A 81 -6.35 18.44 5.84
C ASP A 81 -4.86 18.76 5.84
N ARG A 82 -4.34 19.21 6.99
CA ARG A 82 -2.91 19.49 7.11
C ARG A 82 -2.10 18.20 7.03
N MET A 83 -2.61 17.10 7.58
CA MET A 83 -1.98 15.79 7.46
C MET A 83 -1.98 15.29 6.01
N ARG A 84 -3.11 15.45 5.29
CA ARG A 84 -3.20 15.08 3.87
C ARG A 84 -2.13 15.80 3.03
N LEU A 85 -1.93 17.10 3.26
CA LEU A 85 -0.90 17.88 2.56
C LEU A 85 0.52 17.38 2.88
N ILE A 86 0.82 17.09 4.15
CA ILE A 86 2.12 16.53 4.57
C ILE A 86 2.36 15.17 3.91
N MET A 87 1.35 14.29 3.88
CA MET A 87 1.44 12.99 3.23
C MET A 87 1.67 13.14 1.73
N MET A 88 0.92 14.04 1.07
CA MET A 88 1.10 14.35 -0.36
C MET A 88 2.54 14.78 -0.65
N GLU A 89 3.03 15.80 0.06
CA GLU A 89 4.40 16.30 -0.12
C GLU A 89 5.44 15.20 0.10
N ALA A 90 5.29 14.41 1.16
CA ALA A 90 6.19 13.33 1.48
C ALA A 90 6.23 12.25 0.39
N MET A 91 5.09 11.94 -0.22
CA MET A 91 4.99 10.98 -1.31
C MET A 91 5.63 11.49 -2.59
N LEU A 92 5.30 12.71 -3.03
CA LEU A 92 5.85 13.29 -4.26
C LEU A 92 7.38 13.38 -4.23
N LYS A 93 7.95 13.57 -3.04
CA LYS A 93 9.40 13.63 -2.81
C LYS A 93 10.09 12.26 -2.86
N ARG A 94 9.39 11.17 -2.53
CA ARG A 94 10.00 9.85 -2.27
C ARG A 94 9.67 8.78 -3.29
N PHE A 95 8.49 8.83 -3.87
CA PHE A 95 8.00 7.81 -4.78
C PHE A 95 7.92 8.34 -6.21
N THR A 96 8.17 7.43 -7.14
CA THR A 96 7.92 7.63 -8.57
C THR A 96 6.43 7.51 -8.89
N ALA A 97 6.03 7.96 -10.08
CA ALA A 97 4.65 7.84 -10.53
C ALA A 97 4.20 6.37 -10.58
N GLN A 98 5.07 5.47 -11.03
CA GLN A 98 4.78 4.04 -11.13
C GLN A 98 4.59 3.37 -9.76
N GLU A 99 5.41 3.72 -8.76
CA GLU A 99 5.26 3.17 -7.40
C GLU A 99 3.96 3.64 -6.74
N LEU A 100 3.60 4.91 -6.91
CA LEU A 100 2.33 5.45 -6.41
C LEU A 100 1.13 4.82 -7.10
N ASP A 101 1.21 4.61 -8.42
CA ASP A 101 0.16 3.94 -9.19
C ASP A 101 -0.02 2.49 -8.73
N ALA A 102 1.07 1.77 -8.50
CA ALA A 102 1.04 0.41 -7.95
C ALA A 102 0.43 0.37 -6.55
N LEU A 103 0.79 1.32 -5.67
CA LEU A 103 0.19 1.45 -4.33
C LEU A 103 -1.31 1.76 -4.44
N ALA A 104 -1.70 2.73 -5.26
CA ALA A 104 -3.10 3.09 -5.47
C ALA A 104 -3.91 1.90 -6.00
N GLY A 105 -3.39 1.17 -6.99
CA GLY A 105 -4.01 -0.03 -7.54
C GLY A 105 -4.17 -1.14 -6.51
N PHE A 106 -3.13 -1.41 -5.70
CA PHE A 106 -3.20 -2.42 -4.65
C PHE A 106 -4.26 -2.04 -3.60
N TYR A 107 -4.10 -0.90 -2.92
CA TYR A 107 -5.01 -0.48 -1.85
C TYR A 107 -6.43 -0.17 -2.34
N GLY A 108 -6.58 0.25 -3.60
CA GLY A 108 -7.86 0.53 -4.24
C GLY A 108 -8.61 -0.72 -4.72
N SER A 109 -7.95 -1.87 -4.85
CA SER A 109 -8.57 -3.12 -5.29
C SER A 109 -9.36 -3.81 -4.16
N GLU A 110 -10.41 -4.54 -4.51
CA GLU A 110 -11.16 -5.38 -3.55
C GLU A 110 -10.25 -6.43 -2.90
N VAL A 111 -9.41 -7.08 -3.71
CA VAL A 111 -8.46 -8.08 -3.24
C VAL A 111 -7.42 -7.46 -2.31
N GLY A 112 -6.84 -6.31 -2.66
CA GLY A 112 -5.85 -5.64 -1.81
C GLY A 112 -6.44 -5.20 -0.47
N ARG A 113 -7.66 -4.64 -0.45
CA ARG A 113 -8.36 -4.36 0.83
C ARG A 113 -8.60 -5.63 1.65
N SER A 114 -8.99 -6.73 1.01
CA SER A 114 -9.16 -8.03 1.67
C SER A 114 -7.84 -8.55 2.25
N ILE A 115 -6.73 -8.41 1.51
CA ILE A 115 -5.38 -8.76 1.97
C ILE A 115 -5.02 -7.92 3.19
N VAL A 116 -5.14 -6.60 3.14
CA VAL A 116 -4.79 -5.70 4.26
C VAL A 116 -5.55 -6.08 5.54
N LYS A 117 -6.87 -6.34 5.42
CA LYS A 117 -7.69 -6.77 6.56
C LYS A 117 -7.23 -8.11 7.15
N LYS A 118 -6.89 -9.08 6.29
CA LYS A 118 -6.45 -10.41 6.73
C LYS A 118 -5.01 -10.42 7.24
N PHE A 119 -4.16 -9.54 6.73
CA PHE A 119 -2.74 -9.51 7.06
C PHE A 119 -2.51 -9.16 8.53
N GLY A 120 -3.30 -8.24 9.09
CA GLY A 120 -3.26 -7.95 10.53
C GLY A 120 -3.60 -9.16 11.40
N VAL A 121 -4.65 -9.91 11.02
CA VAL A 121 -5.05 -11.14 11.72
C VAL A 121 -3.97 -12.22 11.58
N TYR A 122 -3.47 -12.43 10.37
CA TYR A 122 -2.37 -13.35 10.09
C TYR A 122 -1.12 -13.06 10.93
N MET A 123 -0.74 -11.78 11.06
CA MET A 123 0.39 -11.38 11.93
C MET A 123 0.09 -11.62 13.41
N ALA A 124 -1.14 -11.38 13.86
CA ALA A 124 -1.56 -11.68 15.22
C ALA A 124 -1.51 -13.18 15.54
N ASP A 125 -1.84 -14.03 14.57
CA ASP A 125 -1.77 -15.49 14.72
C ASP A 125 -0.31 -15.98 14.85
N ILE A 126 0.64 -15.36 14.14
CA ILE A 126 2.04 -15.81 14.09
C ILE A 126 2.88 -15.23 15.23
N GLN A 127 2.56 -14.03 15.72
CA GLN A 127 3.35 -13.33 16.74
C GLN A 127 3.67 -14.18 17.99
N PRO A 128 2.73 -14.96 18.58
CA PRO A 128 3.02 -15.82 19.73
C PRO A 128 4.03 -16.93 19.41
N HIS A 129 4.00 -17.47 18.19
CA HIS A 129 4.93 -18.52 17.76
C HIS A 129 6.35 -17.98 17.58
N ILE A 130 6.50 -16.78 17.02
CA ILE A 130 7.80 -16.10 16.94
C ILE A 130 8.36 -15.88 18.35
N GLN A 131 7.54 -15.38 19.28
CA GLN A 131 7.95 -15.16 20.66
C GLN A 131 8.35 -16.45 21.37
N ALA A 132 7.58 -17.54 21.17
CA ALA A 132 7.89 -18.84 21.73
C ALA A 132 9.24 -19.39 21.24
N GLU A 133 9.56 -19.18 19.96
CA GLU A 133 10.82 -19.62 19.37
C GLU A 133 12.02 -18.84 19.91
N PHE A 134 11.92 -17.51 20.02
CA PHE A 134 12.98 -16.74 20.69
C PHE A 134 13.15 -17.13 22.15
N ALA A 135 12.06 -17.38 22.88
CA ALA A 135 12.13 -17.84 24.26
C ALA A 135 12.80 -19.22 24.37
N ARG A 136 12.60 -20.13 23.41
CA ARG A 136 13.29 -21.42 23.33
C ARG A 136 14.80 -21.22 23.15
N VAL A 137 15.21 -20.39 22.19
CA VAL A 137 16.63 -20.11 21.91
C VAL A 137 17.33 -19.50 23.12
N LEU A 138 16.71 -18.53 23.81
CA LEU A 138 17.31 -17.91 25.00
C LEU A 138 17.54 -18.93 26.12
N ARG A 139 16.60 -19.86 26.36
CA ARG A 139 16.78 -20.94 27.34
C ARG A 139 17.94 -21.86 26.98
N GLU A 140 18.12 -22.19 25.70
CA GLU A 140 19.23 -23.03 25.26
C GLU A 140 20.59 -22.36 25.47
N LEU A 141 20.71 -21.05 25.23
CA LEU A 141 21.93 -20.28 25.50
C LEU A 141 22.26 -20.21 26.99
N GLU A 142 21.25 -20.05 27.85
CA GLU A 142 21.43 -20.08 29.32
C GLU A 142 21.89 -21.46 29.81
N LEU A 143 21.43 -22.54 29.19
CA LEU A 143 21.86 -23.90 29.54
C LEU A 143 23.29 -24.20 29.06
N GLN A 144 23.72 -23.63 27.93
CA GLN A 144 25.08 -23.80 27.41
C GLN A 144 26.13 -22.95 28.13
N SER A 145 25.71 -21.91 28.85
CA SER A 145 26.58 -21.01 29.61
C SER A 145 26.78 -21.43 31.07
N ARG A 146 26.23 -22.57 31.47
CA ARG A 146 26.43 -23.23 32.78
C ARG A 146 27.29 -24.47 32.62
#